data_AF-A0A4Q4CJP3-F1
#
_entry.id   AF-A0A4Q4CJP3-F1
#
_cell.length_a   1.000
_cell.length_b   1.000
_cell.length_c   1.000
_cell.angle_alpha   90.00
_cell.angle_beta   90.00
_cell.angle_gamma   90.00
#
_symmetry.space_group_name_H-M   'P 1'
#
loop_
_entity.id
_entity.type
_entity.pdbx_description
1 polymer ?
#
loop_
_entity_poly.entity_id
_entity_poly.type
_entity_poly.pdbx_seq_one_letter_code
_entity_poly.pdbx_strand_id
1 'polypeptide(L)'
;MPDLRMVVEIEGRQHALDMSQFHHDIGRYARFRDADWAYVQATARHLSWPKAYVLNVHRVMRDRGYVGPAPIFGRRWDWLFLAPRRHRPGR
;
A
#
# COMPACT_ATOMS: atom_id res chain seq x y z
N MET A 1 -8.34 -17.35 -7.55
CA MET A 1 -7.13 -16.51 -7.75
C MET A 1 -5.98 -17.19 -7.01
N PRO A 2 -4.76 -17.24 -7.57
CA PRO A 2 -3.62 -17.79 -6.84
C PRO A 2 -3.42 -17.06 -5.52
N ASP A 3 -2.95 -17.78 -4.50
CA ASP A 3 -2.44 -17.16 -3.28
C ASP A 3 -1.14 -16.43 -3.63
N LEU A 4 -1.21 -15.10 -3.73
CA LEU A 4 -0.06 -14.26 -4.11
C LEU A 4 0.99 -14.17 -2.98
N ARG A 5 0.66 -14.63 -1.76
CA ARG A 5 1.49 -14.50 -0.55
C ARG A 5 2.08 -13.11 -0.43
N MET A 6 1.21 -12.11 -0.40
CA MET A 6 1.58 -10.70 -0.50
C MET A 6 0.85 -9.87 0.55
N VAL A 7 1.56 -8.93 1.17
CA VAL A 7 0.99 -7.91 2.07
C VAL A 7 1.39 -6.53 1.57
N VAL A 8 0.44 -5.59 1.63
CA VAL A 8 0.68 -4.16 1.41
C VAL A 8 0.33 -3.43 2.70
N GLU A 9 1.27 -2.65 3.24
CA GLU A 9 1.09 -1.91 4.50
C GLU A 9 1.40 -0.43 4.30
N ILE A 10 0.64 0.44 4.97
CA ILE A 10 0.84 1.89 4.93
C ILE A 10 1.41 2.35 6.27
N GLU A 11 2.64 2.83 6.25
CA GLU A 11 3.36 3.29 7.44
C GLU A 11 3.10 4.77 7.69
N GLY A 12 2.59 5.06 8.89
CA GLY A 12 2.52 6.40 9.44
C GLY A 12 3.83 6.84 10.09
N ARG A 13 4.09 8.16 10.11
CA ARG A 13 5.28 8.75 10.75
C ARG A 13 5.40 8.42 12.25
N GLN A 14 4.29 8.09 12.90
CA GLN A 14 4.25 7.71 14.31
C GLN A 14 5.05 6.44 14.64
N HIS A 15 5.23 5.52 13.69
CA HIS A 15 5.97 4.27 13.93
C HIS A 15 7.49 4.48 14.04
N ALA A 16 8.03 5.55 13.46
CA ALA A 16 9.47 5.80 13.42
C ALA A 16 10.07 6.29 14.76
N LEU A 17 9.23 6.72 15.70
CA LEU A 17 9.67 7.28 16.98
C LEU A 17 9.57 6.28 18.15
N ASP A 18 9.00 5.09 17.91
CA ASP A 18 8.84 4.05 18.92
C ASP A 18 9.84 2.91 18.68
N MET A 19 10.85 2.83 19.56
CA MET A 19 11.87 1.77 19.49
C MET A 19 11.30 0.37 19.70
N SER A 20 10.18 0.22 20.43
CA SER A 20 9.55 -1.09 20.63
C SER A 20 8.88 -1.57 19.33
N GLN A 21 8.21 -0.65 18.63
CA GLN A 21 7.62 -0.90 17.31
C GLN A 21 8.70 -1.24 16.27
N PHE A 22 9.82 -0.52 16.29
CA PHE A 22 10.95 -0.79 15.38
C PHE A 22 11.48 -2.23 15.48
N HIS A 23 11.71 -2.72 16.71
CA HIS A 23 12.16 -4.11 16.91
C HIS A 23 11.09 -5.14 16.51
N HIS A 24 9.83 -4.86 16.83
CA HIS A 24 8.72 -5.72 16.44
C HIS A 24 8.62 -5.84 14.90
N ASP A 25 8.79 -4.73 14.19
CA ASP A 25 8.72 -4.69 12.73
C ASP A 25 9.85 -5.47 12.07
N ILE A 26 11.08 -5.42 12.60
CA ILE A 26 12.19 -6.27 12.12
C ILE A 26 11.82 -7.75 12.20
N GLY A 27 11.31 -8.19 13.36
CA GLY A 27 10.90 -9.59 13.54
C GLY A 27 9.72 -9.98 12.64
N ARG A 28 8.80 -9.05 12.37
CA ARG A 28 7.71 -9.24 11.42
C ARG A 28 8.21 -9.38 9.98
N TYR A 29 9.13 -8.53 9.53
CA TYR A 29 9.71 -8.62 8.18
C TYR A 29 10.55 -9.88 7.98
N ALA A 30 11.28 -10.32 9.01
CA ALA A 30 12.01 -11.58 8.98
C ALA A 30 11.05 -12.76 8.70
N ARG A 31 9.95 -12.85 9.47
CA ARG A 31 8.93 -13.89 9.29
C ARG A 31 8.29 -13.88 7.90
N PHE A 32 7.99 -12.70 7.35
CA PHE A 32 7.47 -12.62 5.98
C PHE A 32 8.50 -13.13 4.96
N ARG A 33 9.77 -12.75 5.10
CA ARG A 33 10.83 -13.22 4.21
C ARG A 33 11.02 -14.73 4.29
N ASP A 34 11.06 -15.29 5.50
CA ASP A 34 11.25 -16.73 5.73
C ASP A 34 10.08 -17.55 5.16
N ALA A 35 8.87 -16.99 5.18
CA ALA A 35 7.68 -17.61 4.62
C ALA A 35 7.46 -17.32 3.12
N ASP A 36 8.40 -16.64 2.45
CA ASP A 36 8.32 -16.17 1.06
C ASP A 36 7.10 -15.27 0.76
N TRP A 37 6.75 -14.42 1.72
CA TRP A 37 5.73 -13.38 1.53
C TRP A 37 6.36 -12.11 0.95
N ALA A 38 5.78 -11.59 -0.13
CA ALA A 38 6.12 -10.27 -0.64
C ALA A 38 5.53 -9.21 0.28
N TYR A 39 6.38 -8.36 0.82
CA TYR A 39 5.97 -7.27 1.68
C TYR A 39 6.23 -5.93 0.99
N VAL A 40 5.15 -5.18 0.69
CA VAL A 40 5.23 -3.91 -0.03
C VAL A 40 4.77 -2.78 0.88
N GLN A 41 5.69 -1.85 1.16
CA GLN A 41 5.45 -0.77 2.09
C GLN A 41 5.13 0.56 1.39
N ALA A 42 4.04 1.18 1.82
CA ALA A 42 3.66 2.54 1.46
C ALA A 42 4.01 3.47 2.62
N THR A 43 4.40 4.69 2.28
CA THR A 43 4.57 5.78 3.24
C THR A 43 3.85 6.99 2.68
N ALA A 44 3.65 8.04 3.48
CA ALA A 44 3.06 9.29 2.98
C ALA A 44 3.80 9.86 1.75
N ARG A 45 5.12 9.61 1.62
CA ARG A 45 5.91 10.02 0.44
C ARG A 45 5.51 9.26 -0.82
N HIS A 46 5.24 7.97 -0.71
CA HIS A 46 4.75 7.16 -1.84
C HIS A 46 3.38 7.63 -2.33
N LEU A 47 2.56 8.19 -1.45
CA LEU A 47 1.26 8.77 -1.80
C LEU A 47 1.35 10.08 -2.60
N SER A 48 2.54 10.69 -2.69
CA SER A 48 2.77 11.81 -3.64
C SER A 48 2.78 11.35 -5.09
N TRP A 49 2.99 10.04 -5.33
CA TRP A 49 3.02 9.42 -6.66
C TRP A 49 2.14 8.17 -6.70
N PRO A 50 0.83 8.31 -6.42
CA PRO A 50 -0.02 7.17 -6.05
C PRO A 50 -0.22 6.19 -7.22
N LYS A 51 -0.26 6.68 -8.46
CA LYS A 51 -0.34 5.82 -9.66
C LYS A 51 0.92 4.96 -9.81
N ALA A 52 2.10 5.55 -9.61
CA ALA A 52 3.37 4.84 -9.68
C ALA A 52 3.47 3.77 -8.59
N TYR A 53 3.00 4.08 -7.36
CA TYR A 53 2.95 3.12 -6.28
C TYR A 53 2.03 1.93 -6.60
N VAL A 54 0.83 2.19 -7.13
CA VAL A 54 -0.11 1.13 -7.54
C VAL A 54 0.46 0.28 -8.68
N LEU A 55 1.17 0.88 -9.64
CA LEU A 55 1.87 0.13 -10.69
C LEU A 55 2.98 -0.76 -10.11
N ASN A 56 3.69 -0.29 -9.07
CA ASN A 56 4.67 -1.11 -8.36
C ASN A 56 4.01 -2.30 -7.63
N VAL A 57 2.86 -2.09 -6.96
CA VAL A 57 2.07 -3.19 -6.36
C VAL A 57 1.67 -4.21 -7.42
N HIS A 58 1.13 -3.75 -8.56
CA HIS A 58 0.77 -4.62 -9.68
C HIS A 58 1.96 -5.42 -10.23
N ARG A 59 3.15 -4.80 -10.34
CA ARG A 59 4.39 -5.51 -10.72
C ARG A 59 4.68 -6.65 -9.75
N VAL A 60 4.65 -6.40 -8.44
CA VAL A 60 4.87 -7.44 -7.42
C VAL A 60 3.80 -8.53 -7.50
N MET A 61 2.53 -8.17 -7.72
CA MET A 61 1.47 -9.17 -7.92
C MET A 61 1.77 -10.08 -9.12
N ARG A 62 2.25 -9.53 -10.25
CA ARG A 62 2.63 -10.31 -11.43
C ARG A 62 3.80 -11.24 -11.15
N ASP A 63 4.82 -10.74 -10.43
CA ASP A 63 5.96 -11.56 -9.98
C ASP A 63 5.50 -12.73 -9.09
N ARG A 64 4.34 -12.60 -8.43
CA ARG A 64 3.68 -13.64 -7.62
C ARG A 64 2.62 -14.47 -8.35
N GLY A 65 2.55 -14.37 -9.68
CA GLY A 65 1.66 -15.19 -10.50
C GLY A 65 0.27 -14.60 -10.77
N TYR A 66 0.06 -13.31 -10.49
CA TYR A 66 -1.15 -12.62 -10.94
C TYR A 66 -1.17 -12.50 -12.47
N VAL A 67 -2.20 -13.08 -13.10
CA VAL A 67 -2.41 -13.08 -14.56
C VAL A 67 -3.46 -12.08 -15.04
N GLY A 68 -4.04 -11.30 -14.12
CA GLY A 68 -5.09 -10.33 -14.46
C GLY A 68 -4.56 -9.04 -15.11
N PRO A 69 -5.47 -8.14 -15.48
CA PRO A 69 -5.13 -6.90 -16.19
C PRO A 69 -4.40 -5.91 -15.29
N ALA A 70 -3.64 -5.02 -15.92
CA ALA A 70 -3.07 -3.86 -15.25
C ALA A 70 -4.16 -2.91 -14.71
N PRO A 71 -3.88 -2.16 -13.63
CA PRO A 71 -4.82 -1.19 -13.09
C PRO A 71 -5.13 -0.08 -14.11
N ILE A 72 -6.41 0.28 -14.21
CA ILE A 72 -6.90 1.37 -15.05
C ILE A 72 -7.22 2.58 -14.16
N PHE A 73 -6.54 3.70 -14.40
CA PHE A 73 -6.72 4.93 -13.65
C PHE A 73 -7.74 5.86 -14.31
N GLY A 74 -9.02 5.49 -14.25
CA GLY A 74 -10.13 6.28 -14.79
C GLY A 74 -10.78 7.20 -13.75
N ARG A 75 -11.97 7.75 -14.05
CA ARG A 75 -12.67 8.71 -13.17
C ARG A 75 -12.69 8.28 -11.70
N ARG A 76 -13.08 7.03 -11.41
CA ARG A 76 -13.18 6.50 -10.03
C ARG A 76 -11.88 6.65 -9.23
N TRP A 77 -10.73 6.56 -9.89
CA TRP A 77 -9.43 6.85 -9.28
C TRP A 77 -9.32 8.33 -8.90
N ASP A 78 -9.66 9.24 -9.83
CA ASP A 78 -9.57 10.68 -9.59
C ASP A 78 -10.46 11.13 -8.42
N TRP A 79 -11.64 10.49 -8.24
CA TRP A 79 -12.53 10.74 -7.11
C TRP A 79 -11.89 10.49 -5.73
N LEU A 80 -10.89 9.61 -5.63
CA LEU A 80 -10.20 9.34 -4.36
C LEU A 80 -9.37 10.52 -3.86
N PHE A 81 -9.01 11.44 -4.77
CA PHE A 81 -8.16 12.60 -4.48
C PHE A 81 -8.93 13.92 -4.49
N LEU A 82 -10.22 13.88 -4.80
CA LEU A 82 -11.08 15.04 -4.64
C LEU A 82 -11.27 15.30 -3.15
N ALA A 83 -11.10 16.57 -2.75
CA ALA A 83 -11.40 16.98 -1.38
C ALA A 83 -12.84 16.56 -1.03
N PRO A 84 -13.08 16.03 0.18
CA PRO A 84 -14.43 15.77 0.65
C PRO A 84 -15.26 17.04 0.48
N ARG A 85 -16.46 16.92 -0.09
CA ARG A 85 -17.37 18.07 -0.18
C ARG A 85 -17.57 18.60 1.24
N ARG A 86 -17.14 19.85 1.48
CA ARG A 86 -17.43 20.52 2.75
C ARG A 86 -18.94 20.53 2.93
N HIS A 87 -19.43 19.82 3.93
CA HIS A 87 -20.81 19.98 4.36
C HIS A 87 -20.95 21.43 4.86
N ARG A 88 -21.67 22.27 4.13
CA ARG A 88 -22.13 23.56 4.65
C ARG A 88 -23.35 23.24 5.53
N PRO A 89 -23.31 23.44 6.85
CA PRO A 89 -24.52 23.40 7.64
C PRO A 89 -25.45 24.50 7.10
N GLY A 90 -26.71 24.11 6.84
CA GLY A 90 -27.75 25.04 6.39
C GLY A 90 -27.95 26.15 7.41
N ARG A 91 -28.21 27.36 6.92
CA ARG A 91 -28.68 28.51 7.70
C ARG A 91 -30.09 28.27 8.20
#